data_AF-A0A960J3G2-F1
#
_entry.id   AF-A0A960J3G2-F1
#
_cell.length_a   1.000
_cell.length_b   1.000
_cell.length_c   1.000
_cell.angle_alpha   90.00
_cell.angle_beta   90.00
_cell.angle_gamma   90.00
#
_symmetry.space_group_name_H-M   'P 1'
#
loop_
_entity.id
_entity.type
_entity.pdbx_description
1 polymer ?
#
loop_
_entity_poly.entity_id
_entity_poly.type
_entity_poly.pdbx_seq_one_letter_code
_entity_poly.pdbx_strand_id
1 'polypeptide(L)'
;MERSVQVARGEGGAAHDRRGRRGEAAEEAGLRYVSDSTPGIRRRRRGRGFSYTDTGGRTVTDDRERERIRSLAVPPAWTDVWICADPLGHLQATGRDARGRKQFGNTRAVCRSCYLYPAVPAAHLEGDLAGHWERSRASRWYRRGERATLSLLEAAASPR
;
A
#
# COMPACT_ATOMS: atom_id res chain seq x y z
N MET A 1 50.02 -39.95 -22.61
CA MET A 1 48.84 -40.53 -21.91
C MET A 1 48.16 -39.40 -21.15
N GLU A 2 47.42 -38.57 -21.87
CA GLU A 2 46.59 -37.53 -21.27
C GLU A 2 45.18 -38.11 -21.07
N ARG A 3 44.65 -38.01 -19.85
CA ARG A 3 43.25 -38.34 -19.55
C ARG A 3 42.43 -37.06 -19.52
N SER A 4 41.42 -37.07 -20.36
CA SER A 4 40.29 -36.15 -20.46
C SER A 4 39.59 -35.94 -19.11
N VAL A 5 39.18 -34.69 -18.84
CA VAL A 5 37.91 -34.41 -18.15
C VAL A 5 37.29 -33.18 -18.80
N GLN A 6 36.16 -33.40 -19.48
CA GLN A 6 35.25 -32.34 -19.91
C GLN A 6 34.48 -31.84 -18.69
N VAL A 7 34.47 -30.53 -18.44
CA VAL A 7 33.56 -29.90 -17.49
C VAL A 7 32.45 -29.21 -18.27
N ALA A 8 31.25 -29.75 -18.15
CA ALA A 8 30.01 -29.17 -18.67
C ALA A 8 29.77 -27.79 -18.03
N ARG A 9 29.57 -26.77 -18.86
CA ARG A 9 29.02 -25.48 -18.44
C ARG A 9 27.50 -25.58 -18.47
N GLY A 10 26.93 -25.93 -17.33
CA GLY A 10 25.50 -25.84 -17.06
C GLY A 10 25.19 -24.66 -16.17
N GLU A 11 24.08 -23.99 -16.51
CA GLU A 11 23.20 -23.23 -15.63
C GLU A 11 23.49 -21.73 -15.46
N GLY A 12 22.78 -20.96 -16.28
CA GLY A 12 22.46 -19.57 -16.00
C GLY A 12 21.71 -19.46 -14.68
N GLY A 13 22.33 -18.74 -13.74
CA GLY A 13 21.70 -18.36 -12.48
C GLY A 13 20.49 -17.48 -12.76
N ALA A 14 19.30 -18.06 -12.53
CA ALA A 14 18.03 -17.36 -12.51
C ALA A 14 18.13 -16.13 -11.60
N ALA A 15 17.80 -14.97 -12.15
CA ALA A 15 17.61 -13.73 -11.41
C ALA A 15 16.58 -13.97 -10.31
N HIS A 16 17.10 -14.20 -9.11
CA HIS A 16 16.33 -14.54 -7.92
C HIS A 16 15.34 -13.39 -7.63
N ASP A 17 14.05 -13.70 -7.73
CA ASP A 17 12.94 -12.76 -7.57
C ASP A 17 12.99 -12.09 -6.18
N ARG A 18 13.42 -10.83 -6.15
CA ARG A 18 13.48 -10.01 -4.93
C ARG A 18 12.13 -9.39 -4.56
N ARG A 19 11.08 -9.55 -5.37
CA ARG A 19 9.75 -8.95 -5.11
C ARG A 19 8.89 -9.80 -4.16
N GLY A 20 9.02 -11.13 -4.20
CA GLY A 20 8.24 -12.05 -3.37
C GLY A 20 8.44 -11.91 -1.85
N ARG A 21 9.69 -11.75 -1.39
CA ARG A 21 10.03 -11.66 0.05
C ARG A 21 9.56 -10.39 0.78
N ARG A 22 8.99 -9.41 0.06
CA ARG A 22 8.71 -8.06 0.61
C ARG A 22 7.35 -7.95 1.32
N GLY A 23 6.44 -8.91 1.12
CA GLY A 23 5.14 -8.98 1.82
C GLY A 23 5.17 -9.82 3.10
N GLU A 24 6.13 -10.76 3.20
CA GLU A 24 6.23 -11.75 4.29
C GLU A 24 6.43 -11.10 5.67
N ALA A 25 7.26 -10.05 5.76
CA ALA A 25 7.53 -9.37 7.03
C ALA A 25 6.31 -8.62 7.61
N ALA A 26 5.39 -8.17 6.75
CA ALA A 26 4.14 -7.53 7.20
C ALA A 26 3.13 -8.57 7.67
N GLU A 27 3.04 -9.72 6.99
CA GLU A 27 2.20 -10.85 7.38
C GLU A 27 2.67 -11.47 8.71
N GLU A 28 3.98 -11.60 8.92
CA GLU A 28 4.59 -12.11 10.17
C GLU A 28 4.28 -11.22 11.38
N ALA A 29 4.10 -9.90 11.17
CA ALA A 29 3.66 -8.95 12.18
C ALA A 29 2.13 -8.92 12.40
N GLY A 30 1.37 -9.79 11.72
CA GLY A 30 -0.09 -9.83 11.80
C GLY A 30 -0.82 -8.67 11.12
N LEU A 31 -0.13 -7.92 10.25
CA LEU A 31 -0.69 -6.77 9.55
C LEU A 31 -1.19 -7.19 8.16
N ARG A 32 -2.50 -7.07 7.90
CA ARG A 32 -3.03 -7.28 6.54
C ARG A 32 -2.73 -6.07 5.67
N TYR A 33 -1.61 -6.16 4.96
CA TYR A 33 -1.21 -5.16 3.99
C TYR A 33 -2.04 -5.26 2.70
N VAL A 34 -2.82 -4.24 2.38
CA VAL A 34 -3.58 -4.04 1.14
C VAL A 34 -3.20 -2.70 0.49
N SER A 35 -3.06 -2.69 -0.83
CA SER A 35 -2.82 -1.48 -1.62
C SER A 35 -3.87 -1.34 -2.71
N ASP A 36 -4.02 -0.15 -3.28
CA ASP A 36 -4.96 0.06 -4.38
C ASP A 36 -4.56 -0.60 -5.71
N SER A 37 -3.38 -1.21 -5.76
CA SER A 37 -2.95 -2.10 -6.84
C SER A 37 -3.52 -3.52 -6.72
N THR A 38 -4.04 -3.93 -5.56
CA THR A 38 -4.74 -5.21 -5.41
C THR A 38 -6.19 -5.09 -5.90
N PRO A 39 -6.83 -6.21 -6.28
CA PRO A 39 -8.26 -6.21 -6.55
C PRO A 39 -9.04 -5.58 -5.38
N GLY A 40 -9.97 -4.70 -5.72
CA GLY A 40 -10.83 -4.03 -4.74
C GLY A 40 -12.09 -3.51 -5.41
N ILE A 41 -13.00 -2.99 -4.60
CA ILE A 41 -14.26 -2.41 -5.06
C ILE A 41 -13.96 -1.10 -5.81
N ARG A 42 -14.63 -0.90 -6.94
CA ARG A 42 -14.52 0.34 -7.74
C ARG A 42 -15.79 1.14 -7.65
N ARG A 43 -15.66 2.45 -7.39
CA ARG A 43 -16.79 3.39 -7.44
C ARG A 43 -16.92 3.95 -8.85
N ARG A 44 -18.14 3.92 -9.39
CA ARG A 44 -18.50 4.53 -10.68
C ARG A 44 -19.65 5.50 -10.49
N ARG A 45 -19.64 6.61 -11.22
CA ARG A 45 -20.76 7.56 -11.21
C ARG A 45 -21.93 6.98 -12.00
N ARG A 46 -23.14 7.02 -11.44
CA ARG A 46 -24.36 6.51 -12.05
C ARG A 46 -25.51 7.48 -11.80
N GLY A 47 -25.88 8.27 -12.82
CA GLY A 47 -26.91 9.30 -12.70
C GLY A 47 -26.59 10.30 -11.58
N ARG A 48 -27.51 10.44 -10.62
CA ARG A 48 -27.36 11.31 -9.44
C ARG A 48 -26.51 10.72 -8.31
N GLY A 49 -26.07 9.47 -8.42
CA GLY A 49 -25.35 8.78 -7.35
C GLY A 49 -24.14 7.98 -7.83
N PHE A 50 -23.80 6.96 -7.05
CA PHE A 50 -22.68 6.05 -7.33
C PHE A 50 -23.16 4.61 -7.37
N SER A 51 -22.55 3.81 -8.24
CA SER A 51 -22.57 2.35 -8.20
C SER A 51 -21.20 1.84 -7.80
N TYR A 52 -21.18 0.67 -7.18
CA TYR A 52 -19.96 0.01 -6.74
C TYR A 52 -19.86 -1.34 -7.45
N THR A 53 -18.67 -1.66 -7.93
CA THR A 53 -18.38 -2.92 -8.61
C THR A 53 -17.35 -3.69 -7.78
N ASP A 54 -17.62 -4.95 -7.48
CA ASP A 54 -16.74 -5.82 -6.70
C ASP A 54 -15.50 -6.27 -7.51
N THR A 55 -14.66 -7.10 -6.89
CA THR A 55 -13.44 -7.64 -7.51
C THR A 55 -13.72 -8.57 -8.70
N GLY A 56 -14.93 -9.14 -8.79
CA GLY A 56 -15.38 -10.00 -9.88
C GLY A 56 -16.17 -9.26 -10.96
N GLY A 57 -16.28 -7.93 -10.90
CA GLY A 57 -17.01 -7.14 -11.88
C GLY A 57 -18.52 -7.05 -11.64
N ARG A 58 -19.04 -7.61 -10.54
CA ARG A 58 -20.47 -7.58 -10.21
C ARG A 58 -20.82 -6.31 -9.46
N THR A 59 -22.06 -5.85 -9.61
CA THR A 59 -22.54 -4.70 -8.84
C THR A 59 -22.71 -5.11 -7.38
N VAL A 60 -22.15 -4.33 -6.45
CA VAL A 60 -22.36 -4.52 -5.01
C VAL A 60 -23.78 -4.11 -4.67
N THR A 61 -24.62 -5.10 -4.39
CA THR A 61 -26.03 -4.92 -3.99
C THR A 61 -26.27 -5.12 -2.51
N ASP A 62 -25.34 -5.78 -1.79
CA ASP A 62 -25.44 -6.00 -0.36
C ASP A 62 -25.50 -4.67 0.41
N ASP A 63 -26.53 -4.51 1.24
CA ASP A 63 -26.78 -3.24 1.91
C ASP A 63 -25.79 -2.96 3.04
N ARG A 64 -25.29 -4.01 3.72
CA ARG A 64 -24.26 -3.86 4.77
C ARG A 64 -22.96 -3.34 4.17
N GLU A 65 -22.55 -3.89 3.04
CA GLU A 65 -21.35 -3.45 2.33
C GLU A 65 -21.51 -2.03 1.78
N ARG A 66 -22.68 -1.69 1.25
CA ARG A 66 -22.97 -0.32 0.80
C ARG A 66 -22.97 0.69 1.95
N GLU A 67 -23.48 0.30 3.12
CA GLU A 67 -23.44 1.11 4.33
C GLU A 67 -21.99 1.32 4.81
N ARG A 68 -21.18 0.26 4.85
CA ARG A 68 -19.74 0.36 5.15
C ARG A 68 -19.06 1.35 4.21
N ILE A 69 -19.28 1.22 2.90
CA ILE A 69 -18.67 2.12 1.90
C ILE A 69 -19.11 3.57 2.11
N ARG A 70 -20.39 3.82 2.42
CA ARG A 70 -20.88 5.17 2.73
C ARG A 70 -20.23 5.74 3.99
N SER A 71 -20.01 4.92 5.02
CA SER A 71 -19.37 5.33 6.27
C SER A 71 -17.92 5.81 6.09
N LEU A 72 -17.24 5.40 5.01
CA LEU A 72 -15.92 5.91 4.66
C LEU A 72 -15.93 7.40 4.28
N ALA A 73 -17.11 7.97 4.00
CA ALA A 73 -17.31 9.37 3.65
C ALA A 73 -16.41 9.87 2.50
N VAL A 74 -16.12 9.00 1.52
CA VAL A 74 -15.28 9.34 0.36
C VAL A 74 -15.94 10.47 -0.45
N PRO A 75 -15.30 11.66 -0.57
CA PRO A 75 -15.92 12.82 -1.20
C PRO A 75 -16.43 12.52 -2.62
N PRO A 76 -17.60 13.06 -3.01
CA PRO A 76 -18.20 12.80 -4.32
C PRO A 76 -17.35 13.35 -5.49
N ALA A 77 -16.51 14.35 -5.22
CA ALA A 77 -15.60 14.92 -6.21
C ALA A 77 -14.40 14.03 -6.55
N TRP A 78 -14.11 13.00 -5.74
CA TRP A 78 -12.96 12.14 -6.02
C TRP A 78 -13.21 11.22 -7.23
N THR A 79 -12.20 11.14 -8.09
CA THR A 79 -12.13 10.22 -9.24
C THR A 79 -11.24 9.03 -8.93
N ASP A 80 -11.23 8.02 -9.81
CA ASP A 80 -10.42 6.79 -9.69
C ASP A 80 -10.48 6.12 -8.32
N VAL A 81 -11.68 6.05 -7.74
CA VAL A 81 -11.84 5.56 -6.37
C VAL A 81 -11.74 4.03 -6.30
N TRP A 82 -10.77 3.58 -5.52
CA TRP A 82 -10.59 2.21 -5.07
C TRP A 82 -11.07 2.10 -3.61
N ILE A 83 -11.77 1.02 -3.29
CA ILE A 83 -12.20 0.70 -1.93
C ILE A 83 -11.76 -0.72 -1.62
N CYS A 84 -11.18 -0.95 -0.45
CA CYS A 84 -10.79 -2.27 0.00
C CYS A 84 -12.02 -3.15 0.20
N ALA A 85 -11.95 -4.40 -0.28
CA ALA A 85 -12.99 -5.40 -0.03
C ALA A 85 -12.96 -5.91 1.42
N ASP A 86 -11.82 -5.82 2.10
CA ASP A 86 -11.68 -6.23 3.50
C ASP A 86 -11.91 -5.03 4.44
N PRO A 87 -12.92 -5.04 5.33
CA PRO A 87 -13.14 -4.00 6.32
C PRO A 87 -11.97 -3.80 7.31
N LEU A 88 -11.10 -4.81 7.46
CA LEU A 88 -9.94 -4.77 8.35
C LEU A 88 -8.63 -4.42 7.63
N GLY A 89 -8.69 -4.16 6.32
CA GLY A 89 -7.53 -3.68 5.56
C GLY A 89 -7.00 -2.36 6.12
N HIS A 90 -5.68 -2.24 6.29
CA HIS A 90 -5.05 -1.04 6.84
C HIS A 90 -5.26 0.23 5.97
N LEU A 91 -5.63 0.05 4.71
CA LEU A 91 -6.07 1.09 3.79
C LEU A 91 -7.48 0.76 3.30
N GLN A 92 -8.45 1.63 3.62
CA GLN A 92 -9.85 1.37 3.28
C GLN A 92 -10.27 1.94 1.93
N ALA A 93 -9.74 3.09 1.53
CA ALA A 93 -10.03 3.67 0.23
C ALA A 93 -8.89 4.56 -0.28
N THR A 94 -8.78 4.67 -1.60
CA THR A 94 -7.99 5.70 -2.28
C THR A 94 -8.83 6.38 -3.36
N GLY A 95 -8.41 7.55 -3.78
CA GLY A 95 -8.97 8.25 -4.92
C GLY A 95 -8.11 9.43 -5.32
N ARG A 96 -8.51 10.14 -6.36
CA ARG A 96 -7.87 11.39 -6.80
C ARG A 96 -8.76 12.58 -6.49
N ASP A 97 -8.20 13.62 -5.90
CA ASP A 97 -8.93 14.87 -5.68
C ASP A 97 -9.11 15.67 -6.98
N ALA A 98 -9.77 16.83 -6.89
CA ALA A 98 -10.00 17.72 -8.03
C ALA A 98 -8.69 18.25 -8.68
N ARG A 99 -7.55 18.15 -7.98
CA ARG A 99 -6.22 18.52 -8.47
C ARG A 99 -5.42 17.30 -8.97
N GLY A 100 -6.03 16.12 -9.04
CA GLY A 100 -5.40 14.87 -9.49
C GLY A 100 -4.49 14.21 -8.45
N ARG A 101 -4.38 14.76 -7.24
CA ARG A 101 -3.51 14.24 -6.18
C ARG A 101 -4.15 13.01 -5.55
N LYS A 102 -3.33 12.01 -5.24
CA LYS A 102 -3.80 10.79 -4.58
C LYS A 102 -4.16 11.10 -3.12
N GLN A 103 -5.40 10.80 -2.77
CA GLN A 103 -5.93 10.92 -1.42
C GLN A 103 -6.26 9.53 -0.86
N PHE A 104 -6.25 9.43 0.46
CA PHE A 104 -6.51 8.21 1.20
C PHE A 104 -7.74 8.43 2.09
N GLY A 105 -8.68 7.49 2.05
CA GLY A 105 -9.87 7.47 2.90
C GLY A 105 -9.77 6.35 3.91
N ASN A 106 -9.71 6.69 5.19
CA ASN A 106 -9.74 5.74 6.31
C ASN A 106 -10.79 6.19 7.33
N THR A 107 -11.38 5.25 8.06
CA THR A 107 -12.25 5.60 9.18
C THR A 107 -11.42 6.01 10.40
N ARG A 108 -12.03 6.78 11.31
CA ARG A 108 -11.37 7.15 12.59
C ARG A 108 -10.95 5.92 13.40
N ALA A 109 -11.75 4.85 13.36
CA ALA A 109 -11.43 3.59 14.02
C ALA A 109 -10.15 2.95 13.44
N VAL A 110 -10.05 2.86 12.11
CA VAL A 110 -8.85 2.34 11.42
C VAL A 110 -7.62 3.22 11.68
N CYS A 111 -7.78 4.54 11.66
CA CYS A 111 -6.67 5.44 11.97
C CYS A 111 -6.16 5.31 13.41
N ARG A 112 -7.05 5.01 14.36
CA ARG A 112 -6.70 4.89 15.79
C ARG A 112 -6.01 3.56 16.09
N SER A 113 -6.34 2.48 15.40
CA SER A 113 -5.74 1.17 15.65
C SER A 113 -4.35 1.06 15.03
N CYS A 114 -4.18 1.34 13.73
CA CYS A 114 -2.92 1.12 13.01
C CYS A 114 -2.76 2.03 11.77
N TYR A 115 -2.79 3.36 11.89
CA TYR A 115 -2.48 4.21 10.72
C TYR A 115 -1.00 4.12 10.33
N LEU A 116 -0.72 3.43 9.22
CA LEU A 116 0.56 3.52 8.53
C LEU A 116 0.44 4.54 7.40
N TYR A 117 1.24 5.61 7.47
CA TYR A 117 1.29 6.57 6.38
C TYR A 117 1.80 5.88 5.09
N PRO A 118 1.16 6.05 3.93
CA PRO A 118 1.46 5.28 2.71
C PRO A 118 2.92 5.30 2.24
N ALA A 119 3.69 6.34 2.57
CA ALA A 119 5.11 6.38 2.24
C ALA A 119 5.94 5.34 3.02
N VAL A 120 5.51 4.93 4.22
CA VAL A 120 6.22 3.93 5.05
C VAL A 120 6.29 2.56 4.37
N PRO A 121 5.16 1.92 4.00
CA PRO A 121 5.21 0.66 3.29
C PRO A 121 5.75 0.81 1.87
N ALA A 122 5.52 1.94 1.18
CA ALA A 122 6.13 2.18 -0.14
C ALA A 122 7.66 2.16 -0.07
N ALA A 123 8.25 2.90 0.87
CA ALA A 123 9.70 2.90 1.08
C ALA A 123 10.24 1.54 1.54
N HIS A 124 9.48 0.77 2.32
CA HIS A 124 9.85 -0.61 2.66
C HIS A 124 9.89 -1.50 1.42
N LEU A 125 8.83 -1.46 0.61
CA LEU A 125 8.71 -2.25 -0.61
C LEU A 125 9.71 -1.82 -1.69
N GLU A 126 10.12 -0.56 -1.73
CA GLU A 126 11.12 -0.03 -2.67
C GLU A 126 12.56 -0.25 -2.17
N GLY A 127 12.73 -0.55 -0.88
CA GLY A 127 14.03 -0.74 -0.22
C GLY A 127 14.68 0.56 0.28
N ASP A 128 14.00 1.70 0.16
CA ASP A 128 14.51 3.02 0.56
C ASP A 128 14.40 3.26 2.08
N LEU A 129 13.58 2.48 2.79
CA LEU A 129 13.39 2.63 4.23
C LEU A 129 14.70 2.44 5.01
N ALA A 130 15.56 1.51 4.57
CA ALA A 130 16.86 1.26 5.19
C ALA A 130 17.77 2.49 5.08
N GLY A 131 17.76 3.18 3.95
CA GLY A 131 18.54 4.39 3.74
C GLY A 131 18.15 5.51 4.69
N HIS A 132 16.84 5.73 4.92
CA HIS A 132 16.37 6.70 5.92
C HIS A 132 16.80 6.32 7.34
N TRP A 133 16.80 5.03 7.66
CA TRP A 133 17.26 4.53 8.97
C TRP A 133 18.77 4.71 9.18
N GLU A 134 19.58 4.39 8.17
CA GLU A 134 21.05 4.50 8.21
C GLU A 134 21.52 5.94 8.41
N ARG A 135 20.92 6.89 7.68
CA ARG A 135 21.23 8.32 7.77
C ARG A 135 20.73 8.97 9.06
N SER A 136 19.76 8.33 9.74
CA SER A 136 19.15 8.89 10.94
C SER A 136 19.95 8.56 12.20
N ARG A 137 20.04 9.55 13.08
CA ARG A 137 20.66 9.44 14.41
C ARG A 137 19.66 9.90 15.45
N ALA A 138 19.67 9.27 16.62
CA ALA A 138 18.86 9.73 17.75
C ALA A 138 19.27 11.16 18.15
N SER A 139 18.31 11.93 18.65
CA SER A 139 18.51 13.28 19.16
C SER A 139 17.94 13.39 20.57
N ARG A 140 18.08 14.56 21.19
CA ARG A 140 17.46 14.88 22.48
C ARG A 140 15.95 14.65 22.51
N TRP A 141 15.28 14.82 21.37
CA TRP A 141 13.81 14.84 21.30
C TRP A 141 13.22 13.64 20.56
N TYR A 142 14.04 12.88 19.82
CA TYR A 142 13.59 11.78 18.98
C TYR A 142 14.54 10.61 19.02
N ARG A 143 13.99 9.40 19.18
CA ARG A 143 14.71 8.15 18.96
C ARG A 143 15.10 8.03 17.50
N ARG A 144 16.09 7.17 17.21
CA ARG A 144 16.58 6.94 15.84
C ARG A 144 15.45 6.58 14.87
N GLY A 145 14.54 5.70 15.29
CA GLY A 145 13.38 5.30 14.49
C GLY A 145 12.45 6.47 14.18
N GLU A 146 12.16 7.32 15.16
CA GLU A 146 11.33 8.51 14.95
C GLU A 146 11.99 9.51 13.98
N ARG A 147 13.33 9.65 14.05
CA ARG A 147 14.10 10.45 13.08
C ARG A 147 14.07 9.85 11.67
N ALA A 148 14.14 8.53 11.55
CA ALA A 148 14.03 7.83 10.27
C ALA A 148 12.64 8.01 9.66
N THR A 149 11.58 7.84 10.46
CA THR A 149 10.20 8.10 10.03
C THR A 149 10.01 9.56 9.64
N LEU A 150 10.50 10.52 10.44
CA LEU A 150 10.40 11.94 10.11
C LEU A 150 11.09 12.27 8.79
N SER A 151 12.32 11.79 8.59
CA SER A 151 13.07 11.98 7.34
C SER A 151 12.32 11.44 6.12
N LEU A 152 11.67 10.27 6.27
CA LEU A 152 10.84 9.70 5.22
C LEU A 152 9.61 10.59 4.92
N LEU A 153 8.93 11.08 5.95
CA LEU A 153 7.75 11.92 5.80
C LEU A 153 8.10 13.27 5.15
N GLU A 154 9.21 13.89 5.53
CA GLU A 154 9.72 15.12 4.90
C GLU A 154 10.04 14.93 3.42
N ALA A 155 10.66 13.80 3.07
CA ALA A 155 10.93 13.42 1.68
C ALA A 155 9.64 13.18 0.88
N ALA A 156 8.64 12.56 1.51
CA ALA A 156 7.33 12.30 0.89
C ALA A 156 6.45 13.55 0.75
N ALA A 157 6.65 14.56 1.59
CA ALA A 157 5.88 15.82 1.58
C ALA A 157 6.47 16.89 0.64
N SER A 158 7.71 16.74 0.21
CA SER A 158 8.35 17.65 -0.73
C SER A 158 7.80 17.43 -2.16
N PRO A 159 7.28 18.47 -2.84
CA PRO A 159 6.85 18.33 -4.22
C PRO A 159 8.04 17.96 -5.11
N ARG A 160 7.87 16.95 -5.96
CA ARG A 160 8.76 16.67 -7.09
C ARG A 160 8.42 17.59 -8.25
#